data_AF-A0A917DK61-F1
#
_entry.id   AF-A0A917DK61-F1
#
_cell.length_a   1.000
_cell.length_b   1.000
_cell.length_c   1.000
_cell.angle_alpha   90.00
_cell.angle_beta   90.00
_cell.angle_gamma   90.00
#
_symmetry.space_group_name_H-M   'P 1'
#
loop_
_entity.id
_entity.type
_entity.pdbx_description
1 polymer ?
#
loop_
_entity_poly.entity_id
_entity_poly.type
_entity_poly.pdbx_seq_one_letter_code
_entity_poly.pdbx_strand_id
1 'polypeptide(L)' 'MWQAPPKKPLRQRIREAGGFYHWFNATLIRLAGPPHVGVRAKPLCMNCGRQKNDHLLIGGEVHCPDGARA' A
#
# COMPACT_ATOMS: atom_id res chain seq x y z
N MET A 1 -32.93 4.28 -24.60
CA MET A 1 -32.88 4.10 -23.13
C MET A 1 -32.03 2.87 -22.82
N TRP A 2 -30.86 3.02 -22.19
CA TRP A 2 -30.05 1.87 -21.77
C TRP A 2 -30.50 1.45 -20.37
N GLN A 3 -31.00 0.22 -20.22
CA GLN A 3 -31.28 -0.36 -18.91
C GLN A 3 -30.11 -1.28 -18.53
N ALA A 4 -29.52 -1.05 -17.35
CA ALA A 4 -28.51 -1.96 -16.84
C ALA A 4 -29.15 -3.33 -16.54
N PRO A 5 -28.47 -4.44 -16.86
CA PRO A 5 -28.99 -5.76 -16.57
C PRO A 5 -29.24 -5.94 -15.06
N PRO A 6 -30.26 -6.73 -14.68
CA PRO A 6 -30.60 -6.94 -13.28
C PRO A 6 -29.42 -7.57 -12.52
N LYS A 7 -29.07 -7.01 -11.37
CA LYS A 7 -27.98 -7.53 -10.54
C LYS A 7 -28.37 -8.88 -9.94
N LYS A 8 -27.42 -9.82 -9.94
CA LYS A 8 -27.57 -11.10 -9.24
C LYS A 8 -27.92 -10.88 -7.75
N PRO A 9 -28.74 -11.76 -7.14
CA PRO A 9 -29.06 -11.68 -5.73
C PRO A 9 -27.81 -11.80 -4.85
N LEU A 10 -27.84 -11.13 -3.68
CA LEU A 10 -26.69 -11.01 -2.78
C LEU A 10 -26.09 -12.37 -2.39
N ARG A 11 -26.94 -13.32 -2.02
CA ARG A 11 -26.52 -14.69 -1.64
C ARG A 11 -25.75 -15.40 -2.75
N GLN A 12 -26.18 -15.23 -4.00
CA GLN A 12 -25.47 -15.82 -5.14
C GLN A 12 -24.10 -15.18 -5.33
N ARG A 13 -24.00 -13.86 -5.21
CA ARG A 13 -22.73 -13.12 -5.32
C ARG A 13 -21.74 -13.55 -4.24
N ILE A 14 -22.21 -13.78 -3.02
CA ILE A 14 -21.38 -14.28 -1.90
C ILE A 14 -20.87 -15.69 -2.20
N ARG A 15 -21.74 -16.57 -2.74
CA ARG A 15 -21.36 -17.93 -3.09
C ARG A 15 -20.36 -17.98 -4.25
N GLU A 16 -20.56 -17.16 -5.29
CA GLU A 16 -19.65 -17.01 -6.43
C GLU A 16 -18.27 -16.47 -6.01
N ALA A 17 -18.21 -15.63 -4.97
CA ALA A 17 -16.96 -15.09 -4.43
C ALA A 17 -16.20 -16.06 -3.50
N GLY A 18 -16.72 -17.26 -3.23
CA GLY A 18 -16.09 -18.22 -2.32
C GLY A 18 -16.39 -17.97 -0.83
N GLY A 19 -17.41 -17.18 -0.50
CA GLY A 19 -17.85 -16.92 0.87
C GLY A 19 -18.00 -15.44 1.22
N PHE A 20 -18.55 -15.19 2.42
CA PHE A 20 -18.90 -13.82 2.86
C PHE A 20 -17.67 -12.93 2.98
N TYR A 21 -16.60 -13.45 3.61
CA TYR A 21 -15.36 -12.68 3.81
C TYR A 21 -14.74 -12.21 2.50
N HIS A 22 -14.62 -13.11 1.51
CA HIS A 22 -14.05 -12.76 0.20
C HIS A 22 -14.91 -11.74 -0.54
N TRP A 23 -16.24 -11.93 -0.56
CA TRP A 23 -17.15 -10.96 -1.17
C TRP A 23 -17.05 -9.58 -0.51
N PHE A 24 -17.01 -9.55 0.82
CA PHE A 24 -16.96 -8.31 1.58
C PHE A 24 -15.63 -7.59 1.39
N ASN A 25 -14.51 -8.31 1.48
CA ASN A 25 -13.17 -7.73 1.27
C ASN A 25 -13.01 -7.15 -0.15
N ALA A 26 -13.46 -7.87 -1.18
CA ALA A 26 -13.44 -7.37 -2.55
C ALA A 26 -14.33 -6.12 -2.72
N THR A 27 -15.49 -6.10 -2.05
CA THR A 27 -16.41 -4.94 -2.08
C THR A 27 -15.79 -3.73 -1.38
N LEU A 28 -15.14 -3.93 -0.23
CA LEU A 28 -14.45 -2.88 0.51
C LEU A 28 -13.30 -2.27 -0.31
N ILE A 29 -12.43 -3.07 -0.92
CA ILE A 29 -11.33 -2.57 -1.76
C ILE A 29 -11.87 -1.72 -2.92
N ARG A 30 -12.94 -2.18 -3.57
CA ARG A 30 -13.59 -1.43 -4.65
C ARG A 30 -14.17 -0.10 -4.19
N LEU A 31 -14.70 -0.03 -2.96
CA LEU A 31 -15.29 1.18 -2.39
C LEU A 31 -14.23 2.16 -1.84
N ALA A 32 -13.19 1.64 -1.19
CA ALA A 32 -12.10 2.43 -0.62
C ALA A 32 -11.26 3.11 -1.71
N GLY A 33 -11.27 2.59 -2.94
CA GLY A 33 -10.48 3.10 -4.04
C GLY A 33 -9.00 2.70 -3.92
N PRO A 34 -8.14 3.22 -4.81
CA PRO A 34 -6.72 2.95 -4.74
C PRO A 34 -6.14 3.47 -3.42
N PRO A 35 -5.16 2.75 -2.82
CA PRO A 35 -4.55 3.20 -1.59
C PRO A 35 -3.98 4.60 -1.76
N HIS A 36 -4.42 5.53 -0.90
CA HIS A 36 -3.83 6.86 -0.82
C HIS A 36 -2.42 6.75 -0.23
N VAL A 37 -1.43 6.53 -1.10
CA VAL A 37 -0.02 6.67 -0.76
C VAL A 37 0.31 8.17 -0.70
N GLY A 38 0.20 8.77 0.48
CA GLY A 38 0.65 10.14 0.68
C GLY A 38 2.15 10.25 0.38
N VAL A 39 2.57 11.31 -0.31
CA VAL A 39 4.00 11.63 -0.48
C VAL A 39 4.52 12.06 0.89
N ARG A 40 4.97 11.10 1.69
CA ARG A 40 5.64 11.39 2.95
C ARG A 40 7.05 11.83 2.65
N ALA A 41 7.49 12.93 3.29
CA ALA A 41 8.89 13.31 3.25
C ALA A 41 9.76 12.13 3.69
N LYS A 42 10.77 11.81 2.90
CA LYS A 42 11.71 10.73 3.22
C LYS A 42 12.51 11.14 4.46
N PRO A 43 12.74 10.22 5.41
CA PRO A 43 13.44 10.57 6.64
C PRO A 43 14.89 10.97 6.35
N LEU A 44 15.33 12.05 6.99
CA LEU A 44 16.73 12.46 7.00
C LEU A 44 17.52 11.58 7.99
N CYS A 45 18.81 11.39 7.71
CA CYS A 45 19.73 10.76 8.62
C CYS A 45 20.14 11.74 9.72
N MET A 46 20.09 11.29 10.98
CA MET A 46 20.47 12.11 12.14
C MET A 46 21.97 12.44 12.18
N ASN A 47 22.81 11.62 11.55
CA ASN A 47 24.27 11.80 11.57
C ASN A 47 24.76 12.73 10.46
N CYS A 48 24.34 12.52 9.20
CA CYS A 48 24.84 13.30 8.05
C CYS A 48 23.84 14.28 7.44
N GLY A 49 22.57 14.31 7.90
CA GLY A 49 21.53 15.22 7.41
C GLY A 49 20.96 14.92 6.03
N ARG A 50 21.55 14.00 5.24
CA ARG A 50 21.04 13.55 3.93
C ARG A 50 19.88 12.57 4.06
N GLN A 51 19.18 12.28 2.96
CA GLN A 51 18.10 11.29 2.99
C GLN A 51 18.68 9.90 3.32
N LYS A 52 17.98 9.13 4.17
CA LYS A 52 18.43 7.77 4.54
C LYS A 52 18.57 6.83 3.34
N ASN A 53 17.89 7.11 2.23
CA ASN A 53 18.00 6.32 1.01
C ASN A 53 19.32 6.53 0.24
N ASP A 54 20.06 7.61 0.54
CA ASP A 54 21.35 7.90 -0.11
C ASP A 54 22.52 7.18 0.58
N HIS A 55 22.23 6.28 1.53
CA HIS A 55 23.22 5.59 2.37
C HIS A 55 23.66 4.27 1.75
N LEU A 56 24.87 3.84 2.13
CA LEU A 56 25.46 2.60 1.64
C LEU A 56 24.88 1.41 2.40
N LEU A 57 24.45 0.39 1.67
CA LEU A 57 24.02 -0.89 2.25
C LEU A 57 25.22 -1.82 2.34
N ILE A 58 25.75 -2.03 3.55
CA ILE A 58 26.89 -2.92 3.81
C ILE A 58 26.40 -4.03 4.75
N GLY A 59 26.43 -5.28 4.31
CA GLY A 59 26.02 -6.42 5.15
C GLY A 59 24.55 -6.41 5.60
N GLY A 60 23.69 -5.64 4.93
CA GLY A 60 22.29 -5.44 5.34
C GLY A 60 22.07 -4.26 6.29
N GLU A 61 23.14 -3.58 6.71
CA GLU A 61 23.09 -2.36 7.52
C GLU A 61 23.26 -1.11 6.66
N VAL A 62 22.64 -0.01 7.10
CA VAL A 62 22.62 1.28 6.40
C VAL A 62 23.71 2.18 6.98
N HIS A 63 24.78 2.42 6.24
CA HIS A 63 25.93 3.22 6.67
C HIS A 63 25.94 4.62 6.06
N CYS A 64 26.38 5.60 6.86
CA CYS A 64 26.57 6.97 6.40
C CYS A 64 27.67 7.05 5.32
N PRO A 65 27.44 7.75 4.18
CA PRO A 65 28.42 7.80 3.10
C PRO A 65 29.73 8.49 3.49
N ASP A 66 29.66 9.50 4.37
CA ASP A 66 30.83 10.31 4.75
C ASP A 66 31.63 9.71 5.93
N GLY A 67 31.27 8.50 6.39
CA GLY A 67 31.70 8.01 7.69
C GLY A 67 31.09 8.85 8.83
N ALA A 68 31.11 8.34 10.06
CA ALA A 68 30.59 9.08 11.20
C ALA A 68 31.38 10.39 11.38
N ARG A 69 30.73 11.55 11.22
CA ARG A 69 31.24 12.79 11.81
C ARG A 69 30.83 12.74 13.28
N ALA A 70 31.82 12.53 14.15
CA ALA A 70 31.70 12.68 15.59
C ALA A 70 31.20 14.09 15.96
#